data_AF-A0A2E4CDZ8-F1
#
_entry.id   AF-A0A2E4CDZ8-F1
#
_cell.length_a   1.000
_cell.length_b   1.000
_cell.length_c   1.000
_cell.angle_alpha   90.00
_cell.angle_beta   90.00
_cell.angle_gamma   90.00
#
_symmetry.space_group_name_H-M   'P 1'
#
loop_
_entity.id
_entity.type
_entity.pdbx_description
1 polymer ?
#
loop_
_entity_poly.entity_id
_entity_poly.type
_entity_poly.pdbx_seq_one_letter_code
_entity_poly.pdbx_strand_id
1 'polypeptide(L)'
;MILCKSNLDFMQLFQSIGFFVIRGYVRSMRLLALLLLLVYSVTQSDWIWAADRIWLEPAQPTVGQGDWYPRSIEVLSGRVVALGAEQFRVIPEGQNAETVTSAARVLWVEPEQISDLEKGMIDLFKEGKYAQSLSGLPDALKGRPPIWRQQWLTMLSANSAWLGGRASVALELVGQLDRRPLPAMVLAWLPIAWENGTQPAAVVRAAKERAQDPSAAVRLVVASWLLSSADRKQGLQIINELVRDSATSKDISQLARVLSWRVTPPPQVAALRPTWEKQIAALPMAIQTGPSRLLMNKLRASGQAEEAKRLQLSLELTPVYGLKKVLASSLNQ
;
A
#
# COMPACT_ATOMS: atom_id res chain seq x y z
N MET A 1 -86.29 -35.18 66.90
CA MET A 1 -87.39 -34.97 65.94
C MET A 1 -86.95 -33.89 64.96
N ILE A 2 -87.03 -34.20 63.67
CA ILE A 2 -86.29 -33.65 62.53
C ILE A 2 -86.93 -32.34 62.02
N LEU A 3 -86.13 -31.34 61.61
CA LEU A 3 -86.23 -30.71 60.27
C LEU A 3 -85.09 -29.71 59.94
N CYS A 4 -84.26 -30.11 58.97
CA CYS A 4 -83.74 -29.40 57.79
C CYS A 4 -83.50 -27.86 57.79
N LYS A 5 -82.26 -27.45 57.45
CA LYS A 5 -81.98 -26.39 56.46
C LYS A 5 -80.56 -26.48 55.89
N SER A 6 -80.46 -26.39 54.57
CA SER A 6 -79.25 -26.42 53.73
C SER A 6 -78.61 -25.04 53.55
N ASN A 7 -77.33 -25.01 53.16
CA ASN A 7 -76.78 -24.37 51.94
C ASN A 7 -75.27 -24.12 52.13
N LEU A 8 -74.41 -24.68 51.28
CA LEU A 8 -74.02 -24.15 49.95
C LEU A 8 -73.43 -22.74 50.08
N ASP A 9 -72.12 -22.66 50.31
CA ASP A 9 -71.27 -21.52 49.93
C ASP A 9 -69.78 -21.81 50.19
N PHE A 10 -69.17 -22.68 49.38
CA PHE A 10 -67.71 -22.84 49.39
C PHE A 10 -67.06 -22.82 47.99
N MET A 11 -67.80 -22.42 46.95
CA MET A 11 -67.35 -22.53 45.57
C MET A 11 -67.50 -21.24 44.73
N GLN A 12 -67.19 -20.08 45.32
CA GLN A 12 -67.13 -18.81 44.57
C GLN A 12 -65.94 -17.91 44.89
N LEU A 13 -64.81 -18.44 45.36
CA LEU A 13 -63.65 -17.61 45.72
C LEU A 13 -62.36 -17.88 44.92
N PHE A 14 -62.44 -18.56 43.76
CA PHE A 14 -61.25 -18.86 42.94
C PHE A 14 -61.31 -18.45 41.47
N GLN A 15 -62.27 -17.62 41.05
CA GLN A 15 -62.37 -17.22 39.62
C GLN A 15 -62.06 -15.75 39.29
N SER A 16 -61.75 -14.87 40.25
CA SER A 16 -61.51 -13.44 39.91
C SER A 16 -60.06 -12.94 40.00
N ILE A 17 -59.10 -13.75 40.48
CA ILE A 17 -57.70 -13.29 40.68
C ILE A 17 -56.79 -13.63 39.47
N GLY A 18 -57.19 -14.57 38.61
CA GLY A 18 -56.34 -15.04 37.50
C GLY A 18 -56.25 -14.11 36.27
N PHE A 19 -57.17 -13.16 36.09
CA PHE A 19 -57.25 -12.39 34.84
C PHE A 19 -56.49 -11.05 34.83
N PHE A 20 -56.18 -10.48 35.99
CA PHE A 20 -55.48 -9.19 36.06
C PHE A 20 -53.95 -9.32 35.95
N VAL A 21 -53.36 -10.44 36.37
CA VAL A 21 -51.90 -10.64 36.34
C VAL A 21 -51.38 -10.94 34.92
N ILE A 22 -52.17 -11.66 34.11
CA ILE A 22 -51.77 -12.03 32.73
C ILE A 22 -51.80 -10.80 31.81
N ARG A 23 -52.70 -9.85 32.03
CA ARG A 23 -52.83 -8.65 31.16
C ARG A 23 -51.70 -7.64 31.38
N GLY A 24 -51.11 -7.59 32.58
CA GLY A 24 -49.92 -6.79 32.89
C GLY A 24 -48.66 -7.35 32.21
N TYR A 25 -48.45 -8.67 32.29
CA TYR A 25 -47.28 -9.35 31.72
C TYR A 25 -47.16 -9.23 30.20
N VAL A 26 -48.29 -9.24 29.48
CA VAL A 26 -48.28 -9.10 28.01
C VAL A 26 -47.93 -7.66 27.58
N ARG A 27 -48.30 -6.64 28.37
CA ARG A 27 -47.93 -5.25 28.10
C ARG A 27 -46.45 -5.00 28.38
N SER A 28 -45.91 -5.53 29.48
CA SER A 28 -44.48 -5.41 29.80
C SER A 28 -43.59 -6.21 28.85
N MET A 29 -44.00 -7.40 28.38
CA MET A 29 -43.26 -8.13 27.34
C MET A 29 -43.25 -7.41 25.99
N ARG A 30 -44.36 -6.76 25.58
CA ARG A 30 -44.39 -5.96 24.34
C ARG A 30 -43.52 -4.71 24.44
N LEU A 31 -43.48 -4.05 25.60
CA LEU A 31 -42.59 -2.91 25.85
C LEU A 31 -41.12 -3.32 25.89
N LEU A 32 -40.80 -4.47 26.49
CA LEU A 32 -39.44 -5.03 26.49
C LEU A 32 -39.00 -5.46 25.08
N ALA A 33 -39.88 -6.07 24.29
CA ALA A 33 -39.60 -6.45 22.91
C ALA A 33 -39.45 -5.21 21.99
N LEU A 34 -40.26 -4.17 22.19
CA LEU A 34 -40.09 -2.89 21.50
C LEU A 34 -38.80 -2.17 21.90
N LEU A 35 -38.43 -2.18 23.18
CA LEU A 35 -37.14 -1.65 23.66
C LEU A 35 -35.96 -2.45 23.12
N LEU A 36 -36.05 -3.78 23.08
CA LEU A 36 -35.03 -4.63 22.47
C LEU A 36 -34.90 -4.37 20.96
N LEU A 37 -36.02 -4.17 20.25
CA LEU A 37 -36.01 -3.80 18.83
C LEU A 37 -35.47 -2.39 18.58
N LEU A 38 -35.76 -1.43 19.47
CA LEU A 38 -35.22 -0.05 19.41
C LEU A 38 -33.72 -0.02 19.73
N VAL A 39 -33.26 -0.82 20.69
CA VAL A 39 -31.84 -1.01 20.96
C VAL A 39 -31.16 -1.74 19.78
N TYR A 40 -31.80 -2.75 19.19
CA TYR A 40 -31.25 -3.45 18.01
C TYR A 40 -31.15 -2.54 16.78
N SER A 41 -32.14 -1.66 16.56
CA SER A 41 -32.14 -0.72 15.44
C SER A 41 -31.23 0.50 15.66
N VAL A 42 -30.91 0.87 16.90
CA VAL A 42 -29.87 1.88 17.20
C VAL A 42 -28.45 1.27 17.17
N THR A 43 -28.30 -0.05 17.33
CA THR A 43 -27.02 -0.77 17.14
C THR A 43 -26.75 -1.21 15.70
N GLN A 44 -27.68 -1.01 14.76
CA GLN A 44 -27.29 -0.75 13.37
C GLN A 44 -26.74 0.68 13.29
N SER A 45 -25.71 0.95 14.11
CA SER A 45 -24.72 1.93 13.73
C SER A 45 -24.21 1.40 12.40
N ASP A 46 -24.56 2.09 11.32
CA ASP A 46 -23.73 2.12 10.13
C ASP A 46 -22.30 2.12 10.68
N TRP A 47 -21.58 1.02 10.49
CA TRP A 47 -20.14 1.08 10.64
C TRP A 47 -19.76 2.11 9.60
N ILE A 48 -19.60 3.37 10.03
CA ILE A 48 -19.10 4.46 9.22
C ILE A 48 -17.70 4.00 8.90
N TRP A 49 -17.58 3.30 7.77
CA TRP A 49 -16.31 2.88 7.23
C TRP A 49 -15.55 4.17 7.01
N ALA A 50 -14.49 4.37 7.79
CA ALA A 50 -13.67 5.56 7.71
C ALA A 50 -13.15 5.69 6.26
N ALA A 51 -13.20 6.90 5.73
CA ALA A 51 -12.91 7.16 4.34
C ALA A 51 -11.38 7.25 4.17
N ASP A 52 -10.79 6.25 3.52
CA ASP A 52 -9.37 6.32 3.16
C ASP A 52 -9.13 7.57 2.30
N ARG A 53 -8.03 8.28 2.58
CA ARG A 53 -7.62 9.42 1.78
C ARG A 53 -6.76 8.93 0.62
N ILE A 54 -7.07 9.35 -0.59
CA ILE A 54 -6.48 8.79 -1.81
C ILE A 54 -5.94 9.94 -2.67
N TRP A 55 -4.69 9.79 -3.13
CA TRP A 55 -4.02 10.72 -4.04
C TRP A 55 -3.90 10.07 -5.41
N LEU A 56 -4.42 10.75 -6.43
CA LEU A 56 -4.40 10.30 -7.81
C LEU A 56 -3.58 11.27 -8.67
N GLU A 57 -2.82 10.70 -9.59
CA GLU A 57 -2.23 11.40 -10.72
C GLU A 57 -3.35 12.14 -11.47
N PRO A 58 -3.12 13.40 -11.90
CA PRO A 58 -4.13 14.14 -12.66
C PRO A 58 -4.60 13.36 -13.88
N ALA A 59 -5.89 13.47 -14.20
CA ALA A 59 -6.41 12.89 -15.43
C ALA A 59 -5.67 13.45 -16.67
N GLN A 60 -5.44 12.57 -17.65
CA GLN A 60 -4.81 12.94 -18.92
C GLN A 60 -5.62 14.05 -19.62
N PRO A 61 -4.95 14.98 -20.33
CA PRO A 61 -5.62 16.01 -21.10
C PRO A 61 -6.63 15.44 -22.08
N THR A 62 -7.85 15.97 -22.06
CA THR A 62 -8.78 15.81 -23.19
C THR A 62 -8.41 16.79 -24.30
N VAL A 63 -8.69 16.42 -25.55
CA VAL A 63 -8.46 17.26 -26.73
C VAL A 63 -9.20 18.59 -26.54
N GLY A 64 -8.48 19.65 -26.18
CA GLY A 64 -9.05 20.98 -25.89
C GLY A 64 -8.61 21.61 -24.56
N GLN A 65 -8.06 20.84 -23.61
CA GLN A 65 -7.42 21.40 -22.43
C GLN A 65 -5.95 21.68 -22.73
N GLY A 66 -5.53 22.94 -22.66
CA GLY A 66 -4.12 23.31 -22.85
C GLY A 66 -3.21 22.73 -21.76
N ASP A 67 -2.02 22.30 -22.14
CA ASP A 67 -0.98 21.77 -21.23
C ASP A 67 -0.13 22.87 -20.58
N TRP A 68 -0.57 24.13 -20.69
CA TRP A 68 0.19 25.29 -20.24
C TRP A 68 0.28 25.41 -18.72
N TYR A 69 -0.70 24.85 -17.99
CA TYR A 69 -0.72 24.87 -16.53
C TYR A 69 -0.48 23.48 -15.93
N PRO A 70 0.35 23.38 -14.88
CA PRO A 70 0.51 22.14 -14.14
C PRO A 70 -0.83 21.73 -13.52
N ARG A 71 -1.20 20.47 -13.71
CA ARG A 71 -2.44 19.91 -13.14
C ARG A 71 -2.19 19.45 -11.72
N SER A 72 -3.10 19.80 -10.82
CA SER A 72 -3.02 19.41 -9.42
C SER A 72 -3.27 17.91 -9.25
N ILE A 73 -2.50 17.27 -8.37
CA ILE A 73 -2.82 15.94 -7.85
C ILE A 73 -4.26 15.95 -7.32
N GLU A 74 -5.06 14.99 -7.76
CA GLU A 74 -6.44 14.82 -7.31
C GLU A 74 -6.41 14.15 -5.94
N VAL A 75 -7.12 14.73 -4.96
CA VAL A 75 -7.26 14.15 -3.63
C VAL A 75 -8.73 13.88 -3.39
N LEU A 76 -9.06 12.64 -3.07
CA LEU A 76 -10.42 12.23 -2.74
C LEU A 76 -10.42 11.39 -1.46
N SER A 77 -11.52 11.47 -0.72
CA SER A 77 -11.80 10.58 0.41
C SER A 77 -12.79 9.52 -0.06
N GLY A 78 -12.59 8.27 0.33
CA GLY A 78 -13.52 7.21 -0.01
C GLY A 78 -13.08 5.83 0.46
N ARG A 79 -13.98 4.85 0.33
CA ARG A 79 -13.68 3.47 0.69
C ARG A 79 -13.01 2.76 -0.48
N VAL A 80 -11.76 2.32 -0.30
CA VAL A 80 -11.10 1.47 -1.28
C VAL A 80 -11.76 0.10 -1.33
N VAL A 81 -12.38 -0.23 -2.46
CA VAL A 81 -12.97 -1.54 -2.71
C VAL A 81 -11.89 -2.52 -3.16
N ALA A 82 -11.08 -2.12 -4.13
CA ALA A 82 -9.95 -2.92 -4.62
C ALA A 82 -8.89 -2.04 -5.28
N LEU A 83 -7.63 -2.45 -5.14
CA LEU A 83 -6.50 -1.89 -5.88
C LEU A 83 -5.71 -3.07 -6.45
N GLY A 84 -5.92 -3.37 -7.74
CA GLY A 84 -5.17 -4.37 -8.49
C GLY A 84 -4.09 -3.72 -9.36
N ALA A 85 -3.41 -4.51 -10.20
CA ALA A 85 -2.36 -3.98 -11.08
C ALA A 85 -2.85 -2.98 -12.14
N GLU A 86 -4.07 -3.16 -12.64
CA GLU A 86 -4.60 -2.35 -13.75
C GLU A 86 -5.72 -1.40 -13.31
N GLN A 87 -6.57 -1.84 -12.38
CA GLN A 87 -7.78 -1.13 -11.97
C GLN A 87 -7.75 -0.78 -10.49
N PHE A 88 -8.19 0.44 -10.19
CA PHE A 88 -8.49 0.93 -8.86
C PHE A 88 -9.99 1.20 -8.75
N ARG A 89 -10.60 0.68 -7.69
CA ARG A 89 -12.03 0.72 -7.42
C ARG A 89 -12.26 1.33 -6.05
N VAL A 90 -13.04 2.41 -6.02
CA VAL A 90 -13.32 3.19 -4.81
C VAL A 90 -14.79 3.58 -4.79
N ILE A 91 -15.38 3.64 -3.60
CA ILE A 91 -16.65 4.35 -3.39
C ILE A 91 -16.31 5.69 -2.76
N PRO A 92 -16.36 6.81 -3.52
CA PRO A 92 -16.05 8.12 -2.97
C PRO A 92 -17.00 8.48 -1.82
N GLU A 93 -16.50 9.26 -0.87
CA GLU A 93 -17.30 9.79 0.23
C GLU A 93 -18.50 10.59 -0.31
N GLY A 94 -19.69 10.36 0.28
CA GLY A 94 -20.94 10.98 -0.17
C GLY A 94 -21.52 10.39 -1.46
N GLN A 95 -20.90 9.36 -2.05
CA GLN A 95 -21.44 8.64 -3.21
C GLN A 95 -21.81 7.20 -2.85
N ASN A 96 -22.82 6.66 -3.54
CA ASN A 96 -23.27 5.29 -3.36
C ASN A 96 -22.76 4.35 -4.47
N ALA A 97 -22.09 4.90 -5.49
CA ALA A 97 -21.62 4.15 -6.65
C ALA A 97 -20.10 3.95 -6.62
N GLU A 98 -19.66 2.76 -7.06
CA GLU A 98 -18.25 2.46 -7.28
C GLU A 98 -17.73 3.23 -8.50
N THR A 99 -16.63 3.95 -8.32
CA THR A 99 -15.87 4.58 -9.39
C THR A 99 -14.66 3.72 -9.73
N VAL A 100 -14.42 3.50 -11.02
CA VAL A 100 -13.28 2.74 -11.53
C VAL A 100 -12.31 3.69 -12.24
N THR A 101 -11.03 3.63 -11.88
CA THR A 101 -9.96 4.37 -12.56
C THR A 101 -8.74 3.45 -12.76
N SER A 102 -7.74 3.91 -13.51
CA SER A 102 -6.51 3.16 -13.69
C SER A 102 -5.72 3.09 -12.37
N ALA A 103 -5.24 1.90 -12.01
CA ALA A 103 -4.37 1.71 -10.85
C ALA A 103 -3.02 2.45 -10.99
N ALA A 104 -2.57 2.69 -12.24
CA ALA A 104 -1.35 3.46 -12.50
C ALA A 104 -1.45 4.91 -12.01
N ARG A 105 -2.67 5.46 -11.92
CA ARG A 105 -2.90 6.81 -11.39
C ARG A 105 -2.81 6.87 -9.87
N VAL A 106 -2.88 5.75 -9.14
CA VAL A 106 -2.86 5.78 -7.67
C VAL A 106 -1.46 6.08 -7.17
N LEU A 107 -1.28 7.26 -6.58
CA LEU A 107 0.00 7.70 -6.01
C LEU A 107 0.17 7.20 -4.59
N TRP A 108 -0.89 7.32 -3.78
CA TRP A 108 -0.89 6.94 -2.38
C TRP A 108 -2.31 6.70 -1.88
N VAL A 109 -2.45 5.80 -0.91
CA VAL A 109 -3.66 5.62 -0.11
C VAL A 109 -3.25 5.72 1.35
N GLU A 110 -3.74 6.75 2.04
CA GLU A 110 -3.59 6.91 3.48
C GLU A 110 -4.79 6.24 4.16
N PRO A 111 -4.58 5.10 4.83
CA PRO A 111 -5.65 4.41 5.51
C PRO A 111 -6.11 5.18 6.75
N GLU A 112 -7.41 5.43 6.88
CA GLU A 112 -7.93 6.14 8.06
C GLU A 112 -8.05 5.19 9.27
N GLN A 113 -8.52 3.96 9.04
CA GLN A 113 -8.58 2.90 10.05
C GLN A 113 -7.30 2.06 10.04
N ILE A 114 -6.36 2.36 10.92
CA ILE A 114 -5.18 1.52 11.21
C ILE A 114 -5.12 1.18 12.69
N SER A 115 -4.64 -0.03 13.02
CA SER A 115 -4.41 -0.41 14.41
C SER A 115 -3.21 0.35 15.01
N ASP A 116 -3.19 0.52 16.33
CA ASP A 116 -2.04 1.12 17.02
C ASP A 116 -0.74 0.35 16.78
N LEU A 117 -0.84 -0.98 16.66
CA LEU A 117 0.28 -1.83 16.30
C LEU A 117 0.80 -1.51 14.90
N GLU A 118 -0.08 -1.46 13.90
CA GLU A 118 0.29 -1.11 12.52
C GLU A 118 0.94 0.27 12.44
N LYS A 119 0.32 1.27 13.07
CA LYS A 119 0.86 2.63 13.16
C LYS A 119 2.24 2.63 13.81
N GLY A 120 2.41 1.94 14.92
CA GLY A 120 3.68 1.81 15.63
C GLY A 120 4.77 1.19 14.77
N MET A 121 4.46 0.13 14.00
CA MET A 121 5.45 -0.49 13.11
C MET A 121 5.85 0.43 11.95
N ILE A 122 4.89 1.14 11.37
CA ILE A 122 5.16 2.16 10.34
C ILE A 122 6.07 3.26 10.89
N ASP A 123 5.84 3.72 12.12
CA ASP A 123 6.65 4.77 12.74
C ASP A 123 8.05 4.27 13.09
N LEU A 124 8.21 3.04 13.61
CA LEU A 124 9.52 2.41 13.79
C LEU A 124 10.32 2.33 12.49
N PHE A 125 9.65 2.01 11.36
CA PHE A 125 10.31 2.02 10.05
C PHE A 125 10.80 3.42 9.67
N LYS A 126 9.98 4.45 9.86
CA LYS A 126 10.36 5.86 9.61
C LYS A 126 11.53 6.31 10.47
N GLU A 127 11.61 5.80 11.71
CA GLU A 127 12.71 6.07 12.65
C GLU A 127 13.99 5.26 12.36
N GLY A 128 14.01 4.41 11.33
CA GLY A 128 15.15 3.56 10.99
C GLY A 128 15.31 2.33 11.89
N LYS A 129 14.34 2.04 12.77
CA LYS A 129 14.33 0.86 13.65
C LYS A 129 13.80 -0.37 12.91
N TYR A 130 14.46 -0.73 11.82
CA TYR A 130 13.97 -1.72 10.85
C TYR A 130 13.73 -3.11 11.43
N ALA A 131 14.61 -3.60 12.31
CA ALA A 131 14.45 -4.90 12.94
C ALA A 131 13.22 -4.97 13.86
N GLN A 132 12.91 -3.86 14.56
CA GLN A 132 11.74 -3.76 15.44
C GLN A 132 10.46 -3.66 14.60
N SER A 133 10.45 -2.78 13.58
CA SER A 133 9.37 -2.71 12.58
C SER A 133 9.02 -4.08 12.01
N LEU A 134 10.03 -4.81 11.51
CA LEU A 134 9.84 -6.14 10.92
C LEU A 134 9.21 -7.15 11.89
N SER A 135 9.51 -7.04 13.19
CA SER A 135 9.03 -8.03 14.17
C SER A 135 7.52 -7.98 14.41
N GLY A 136 6.90 -6.79 14.35
CA GLY A 136 5.45 -6.64 14.60
C GLY A 136 4.59 -6.59 13.34
N LEU A 137 5.17 -6.40 12.15
CA LEU A 137 4.41 -6.37 10.89
C LEU A 137 3.63 -7.67 10.58
N PRO A 138 4.15 -8.88 10.85
CA PRO A 138 3.37 -10.11 10.70
C PRO A 138 2.12 -10.14 11.59
N ASP A 139 2.20 -9.57 12.79
CA ASP A 139 1.05 -9.48 13.70
C ASP A 139 0.03 -8.43 13.24
N ALA A 140 0.48 -7.30 12.67
CA ALA A 140 -0.41 -6.33 12.04
C ALA A 140 -1.21 -6.96 10.87
N LEU A 141 -0.58 -7.87 10.10
CA LEU A 141 -1.24 -8.59 9.01
C LEU A 141 -2.30 -9.61 9.50
N LYS A 142 -2.24 -10.09 10.76
CA LYS A 142 -3.26 -10.98 11.33
C LYS A 142 -4.63 -10.31 11.44
N GLY A 143 -4.67 -8.98 11.51
CA GLY A 143 -5.91 -8.20 11.43
C GLY A 143 -6.63 -8.29 10.08
N ARG A 144 -6.04 -8.99 9.09
CA ARG A 144 -6.56 -9.18 7.74
C ARG A 144 -7.02 -7.86 7.10
N PRO A 145 -6.13 -6.85 7.00
CA PRO A 145 -6.47 -5.61 6.32
C PRO A 145 -6.81 -5.89 4.84
N PRO A 146 -7.38 -4.93 4.10
CA PRO A 146 -7.66 -5.11 2.67
C PRO A 146 -6.40 -5.56 1.88
N ILE A 147 -6.59 -6.31 0.79
CA ILE A 147 -5.49 -6.94 0.02
C ILE A 147 -4.38 -5.94 -0.35
N TRP A 148 -4.74 -4.74 -0.81
CA TRP A 148 -3.78 -3.71 -1.18
C TRP A 148 -2.90 -3.27 -0.01
N ARG A 149 -3.48 -3.21 1.19
CA ARG A 149 -2.78 -2.83 2.42
C ARG A 149 -1.89 -3.97 2.90
N GLN A 150 -2.34 -5.22 2.76
CA GLN A 150 -1.47 -6.38 2.97
C GLN A 150 -0.25 -6.36 2.04
N GLN A 151 -0.45 -6.07 0.76
CA GLN A 151 0.65 -5.98 -0.22
C GLN A 151 1.63 -4.87 0.16
N TRP A 152 1.13 -3.68 0.50
CA TRP A 152 1.96 -2.57 0.94
C TRP A 152 2.73 -2.86 2.24
N LEU A 153 2.06 -3.37 3.29
CA LEU A 153 2.70 -3.73 4.57
C LEU A 153 3.73 -4.87 4.40
N THR A 154 3.48 -5.80 3.49
CA THR A 154 4.46 -6.86 3.16
C THR A 154 5.67 -6.27 2.43
N MET A 155 5.47 -5.28 1.55
CA MET A 155 6.59 -4.58 0.90
C MET A 155 7.36 -3.69 1.89
N LEU A 156 6.68 -3.07 2.86
CA LEU A 156 7.29 -2.39 4.00
C LEU A 156 8.13 -3.37 4.84
N SER A 157 7.64 -4.60 5.03
CA SER A 157 8.37 -5.69 5.69
C SER A 157 9.61 -6.09 4.88
N ALA A 158 9.51 -6.19 3.56
CA ALA A 158 10.66 -6.50 2.70
C ALA A 158 11.75 -5.42 2.79
N ASN A 159 11.37 -4.13 2.79
CA ASN A 159 12.33 -3.03 3.02
C ASN A 159 12.92 -3.08 4.42
N SER A 160 12.09 -3.32 5.45
CA SER A 160 12.57 -3.46 6.84
C SER A 160 13.57 -4.62 6.97
N ALA A 161 13.32 -5.74 6.29
CA ALA A 161 14.23 -6.87 6.26
C ALA A 161 15.54 -6.52 5.54
N TRP A 162 15.49 -5.89 4.37
CA TRP A 162 16.69 -5.50 3.63
C TRP A 162 17.55 -4.51 4.43
N LEU A 163 16.95 -3.40 4.87
CA LEU A 163 17.64 -2.35 5.63
C LEU A 163 18.08 -2.83 7.02
N GLY A 164 17.40 -3.82 7.58
CA GLY A 164 17.80 -4.52 8.82
C GLY A 164 18.83 -5.64 8.61
N GLY A 165 19.41 -5.80 7.41
CA GLY A 165 20.47 -6.78 7.12
C GLY A 165 20.00 -8.22 6.87
N ARG A 166 18.69 -8.46 6.75
CA ARG A 166 18.06 -9.77 6.50
C ARG A 166 17.64 -9.90 5.03
N ALA A 167 18.61 -9.81 4.13
CA ALA A 167 18.37 -9.76 2.68
C ALA A 167 17.61 -10.97 2.10
N SER A 168 17.88 -12.18 2.59
CA SER A 168 17.17 -13.39 2.14
C SER A 168 15.67 -13.33 2.46
N VAL A 169 15.31 -12.80 3.62
CA VAL A 169 13.91 -12.58 4.03
C VAL A 169 13.25 -11.54 3.13
N ALA A 170 13.95 -10.46 2.79
CA ALA A 170 13.44 -9.45 1.87
C ALA A 170 13.09 -10.03 0.50
N LEU A 171 13.98 -10.84 -0.09
CA LEU A 171 13.74 -11.49 -1.38
C LEU A 171 12.59 -12.49 -1.33
N GLU A 172 12.47 -13.25 -0.24
CA GLU A 172 11.36 -14.19 -0.05
C GLU A 172 10.01 -13.46 -0.01
N LEU A 173 9.92 -12.36 0.74
CA LEU A 173 8.70 -11.54 0.80
C LEU A 173 8.34 -10.93 -0.56
N VAL A 174 9.33 -10.44 -1.32
CA VAL A 174 9.10 -9.95 -2.69
C VAL A 174 8.58 -11.07 -3.59
N GLY A 175 9.18 -12.26 -3.54
CA GLY A 175 8.77 -13.40 -4.35
C GLY A 175 7.36 -13.91 -4.01
N GLN A 176 6.94 -13.79 -2.75
CA GLN A 176 5.56 -14.11 -2.33
C GLN A 176 4.55 -13.11 -2.91
N LEU A 177 4.90 -11.82 -2.96
CA LEU A 177 4.04 -10.77 -3.50
C LEU A 177 3.90 -10.85 -5.03
N ASP A 178 4.99 -11.13 -5.73
CA ASP A 178 5.03 -11.16 -7.21
C ASP A 178 4.33 -12.38 -7.83
N ARG A 179 3.73 -13.26 -7.01
CA ARG A 179 2.84 -14.33 -7.50
C ARG A 179 1.58 -13.80 -8.17
N ARG A 180 1.28 -12.50 -7.99
CA ARG A 180 0.18 -11.79 -8.63
C ARG A 180 0.70 -10.44 -9.15
N PRO A 181 0.16 -9.91 -10.24
CA PRO A 181 0.49 -8.57 -10.70
C PRO A 181 0.29 -7.53 -9.59
N LEU A 182 1.34 -6.73 -9.33
CA LEU A 182 1.35 -5.70 -8.29
C LEU A 182 0.97 -4.33 -8.88
N PRO A 183 0.19 -3.49 -8.16
CA PRO A 183 -0.03 -2.10 -8.56
C PRO A 183 1.26 -1.29 -8.51
N ALA A 184 1.34 -0.26 -9.35
CA ALA A 184 2.47 0.67 -9.41
C ALA A 184 2.82 1.26 -8.03
N MET A 185 1.81 1.60 -7.22
CA MET A 185 1.99 2.09 -5.84
C MET A 185 2.80 1.12 -4.97
N VAL A 186 2.63 -0.21 -5.12
CA VAL A 186 3.39 -1.21 -4.36
C VAL A 186 4.74 -1.49 -5.01
N LEU A 187 4.82 -1.52 -6.34
CA LEU A 187 6.09 -1.66 -7.07
C LEU A 187 7.08 -0.54 -6.75
N ALA A 188 6.59 0.68 -6.47
CA ALA A 188 7.41 1.82 -6.06
C ALA A 188 8.24 1.55 -4.80
N TRP A 189 7.80 0.59 -3.98
CA TRP A 189 8.45 0.20 -2.73
C TRP A 189 9.34 -1.04 -2.88
N LEU A 190 9.61 -1.55 -4.09
CA LEU A 190 10.57 -2.64 -4.23
C LEU A 190 11.93 -2.25 -3.63
N PRO A 191 12.63 -3.16 -2.91
CA PRO A 191 13.90 -2.89 -2.25
C PRO A 191 15.08 -2.79 -3.25
N ILE A 192 14.97 -1.84 -4.18
CA ILE A 192 15.91 -1.62 -5.28
C ILE A 192 17.03 -0.68 -4.82
N ALA A 193 18.27 -1.08 -5.06
CA ALA A 193 19.43 -0.20 -4.88
C ALA A 193 19.55 0.77 -6.07
N TRP A 194 18.91 1.93 -5.94
CA TRP A 194 18.94 3.00 -6.96
C TRP A 194 20.29 3.73 -7.02
N GLU A 195 21.06 3.70 -5.94
CA GLU A 195 22.29 4.47 -5.81
C GLU A 195 23.53 3.59 -6.02
N ASN A 196 24.61 4.24 -6.46
CA ASN A 196 25.90 3.58 -6.56
C ASN A 196 26.55 3.58 -5.18
N GLY A 197 26.62 2.40 -4.56
CA GLY A 197 27.28 2.17 -3.29
C GLY A 197 27.52 0.67 -3.12
N THR A 198 28.53 0.29 -2.34
CA THR A 198 28.85 -1.12 -2.11
C THR A 198 27.76 -1.77 -1.27
N GLN A 199 27.20 -2.88 -1.74
CA GLN A 199 26.26 -3.66 -0.93
C GLN A 199 27.01 -4.54 0.08
N PRO A 200 26.48 -4.74 1.30
CA PRO A 200 27.07 -5.67 2.27
C PRO A 200 27.21 -7.08 1.71
N ALA A 201 28.27 -7.81 2.10
CA ALA A 201 28.55 -9.15 1.58
C ALA A 201 27.37 -10.13 1.77
N ALA A 202 26.63 -10.01 2.87
CA ALA A 202 25.43 -10.82 3.12
C ALA A 202 24.30 -10.55 2.11
N VAL A 203 24.12 -9.29 1.68
CA VAL A 203 23.16 -8.90 0.64
C VAL A 203 23.57 -9.47 -0.71
N VAL A 204 24.86 -9.34 -1.07
CA VAL A 204 25.40 -9.90 -2.32
C VAL A 204 25.23 -11.42 -2.35
N ARG A 205 25.54 -12.13 -1.25
CA ARG A 205 25.36 -13.59 -1.17
C ARG A 205 23.90 -14.00 -1.41
N ALA A 206 22.96 -13.38 -0.71
CA ALA A 206 21.53 -13.65 -0.90
C ALA A 206 21.06 -13.34 -2.33
N ALA A 207 21.61 -12.29 -2.94
CA ALA A 207 21.34 -11.94 -4.33
C ALA A 207 21.79 -13.05 -5.29
N LYS A 208 23.00 -13.58 -5.10
CA LYS A 208 23.54 -14.67 -5.94
C LYS A 208 22.73 -15.95 -5.84
N GLU A 209 22.31 -16.31 -4.63
CA GLU A 209 21.48 -17.49 -4.36
C GLU A 209 20.12 -17.43 -5.06
N ARG A 210 19.59 -16.22 -5.33
CA ARG A 210 18.28 -15.99 -5.98
C ARG A 210 18.41 -15.37 -7.37
N ALA A 211 19.57 -15.45 -8.02
CA ALA A 211 19.81 -14.85 -9.34
C ALA A 211 18.92 -15.40 -10.46
N GLN A 212 18.47 -16.65 -10.32
CA GLN A 212 17.63 -17.36 -11.29
C GLN A 212 16.21 -17.59 -10.77
N ASP A 213 15.74 -16.72 -9.86
CA ASP A 213 14.40 -16.83 -9.31
C ASP A 213 13.32 -16.68 -10.40
N PRO A 214 12.23 -17.46 -10.38
CA PRO A 214 11.13 -17.30 -11.35
C PRO A 214 10.41 -15.95 -11.24
N SER A 215 10.44 -15.28 -10.09
CA SER A 215 9.85 -13.96 -9.91
C SER A 215 10.68 -12.88 -10.62
N ALA A 216 10.03 -12.13 -11.53
CA ALA A 216 10.65 -11.00 -12.21
C ALA A 216 10.99 -9.86 -11.24
N ALA A 217 10.15 -9.64 -10.21
CA ALA A 217 10.42 -8.64 -9.18
C ALA A 217 11.65 -9.03 -8.32
N VAL A 218 11.80 -10.30 -7.95
CA VAL A 218 12.99 -10.80 -7.24
C VAL A 218 14.23 -10.60 -8.11
N ARG A 219 14.19 -11.03 -9.38
CA ARG A 219 15.31 -10.84 -10.31
C ARG A 219 15.69 -9.35 -10.47
N LEU A 220 14.71 -8.45 -10.50
CA LEU A 220 14.96 -7.00 -10.57
C LEU A 220 15.71 -6.49 -9.32
N VAL A 221 15.25 -6.87 -8.13
CA VAL A 221 15.89 -6.51 -6.85
C VAL A 221 17.31 -7.07 -6.79
N VAL A 222 17.46 -8.37 -7.09
CA VAL A 222 18.76 -9.07 -7.13
C VAL A 222 19.72 -8.36 -8.07
N ALA A 223 19.29 -8.05 -9.30
CA ALA A 223 20.12 -7.35 -10.25
C ALA A 223 20.58 -5.99 -9.72
N SER A 224 19.69 -5.23 -9.07
CA SER A 224 20.03 -3.94 -8.46
C SER A 224 21.12 -4.06 -7.39
N TRP A 225 21.09 -5.13 -6.59
CA TRP A 225 22.08 -5.38 -5.55
C TRP A 225 23.42 -5.84 -6.14
N LEU A 226 23.40 -6.73 -7.14
CA LEU A 226 24.61 -7.21 -7.82
C LEU A 226 25.31 -6.11 -8.61
N LEU A 227 24.57 -5.15 -9.19
CA LEU A 227 25.15 -3.98 -9.86
C LEU A 227 26.06 -3.12 -8.97
N SER A 228 25.86 -3.23 -7.66
CA SER A 228 26.62 -2.55 -6.61
C SER A 228 27.76 -3.40 -6.02
N SER A 229 28.14 -4.49 -6.68
CA SER A 229 29.12 -5.45 -6.19
C SER A 229 30.17 -5.81 -7.24
N ALA A 230 31.13 -6.66 -6.87
CA ALA A 230 32.07 -7.25 -7.83
C ALA A 230 31.38 -8.08 -8.92
N ASP A 231 30.17 -8.60 -8.64
CA ASP A 231 29.37 -9.41 -9.57
C ASP A 231 28.49 -8.54 -10.52
N ARG A 232 28.89 -7.28 -10.77
CA ARG A 232 28.15 -6.33 -11.63
C ARG A 232 27.75 -6.90 -13.00
N LYS A 233 28.61 -7.72 -13.61
CA LYS A 233 28.33 -8.36 -14.91
C LYS A 233 27.11 -9.28 -14.85
N GLN A 234 26.96 -10.04 -13.77
CA GLN A 234 25.80 -10.89 -13.56
C GLN A 234 24.51 -10.06 -13.40
N GLY A 235 24.57 -8.97 -12.62
CA GLY A 235 23.44 -8.04 -12.48
C GLY A 235 22.99 -7.44 -13.82
N LEU A 236 23.93 -7.07 -14.70
CA LEU A 236 23.63 -6.59 -16.04
C LEU A 236 22.99 -7.66 -16.94
N GLN A 237 23.46 -8.90 -16.84
CA GLN A 237 22.86 -10.01 -17.57
C GLN A 237 21.39 -10.18 -17.20
N ILE A 238 21.08 -10.22 -15.90
CA ILE A 238 19.69 -10.34 -15.41
C ILE A 238 18.82 -9.18 -15.91
N ILE A 239 19.34 -7.95 -15.89
CA ILE A 239 18.62 -6.79 -16.43
C ILE A 239 18.31 -6.96 -17.92
N ASN A 240 19.27 -7.41 -18.71
CA ASN A 240 19.06 -7.62 -20.15
C ASN A 240 18.03 -8.71 -20.42
N GLU A 241 18.00 -9.76 -19.61
CA GLU A 241 16.98 -10.81 -19.68
C GLU A 241 15.59 -10.25 -19.35
N LEU A 242 15.43 -9.51 -18.24
CA LEU A 242 14.17 -8.88 -17.84
C LEU A 242 13.62 -7.89 -18.87
N VAL A 243 14.50 -7.17 -19.57
CA VAL A 243 14.09 -6.21 -20.61
C VAL A 243 13.58 -6.92 -21.88
N ARG A 244 14.11 -8.11 -22.19
CA ARG A 244 13.80 -8.87 -23.42
C ARG A 244 12.67 -9.87 -23.25
N ASP A 245 12.47 -10.34 -22.03
CA ASP A 245 11.46 -11.34 -21.68
C ASP A 245 10.04 -10.75 -21.79
N SER A 246 9.24 -11.30 -22.70
CA SER A 246 7.86 -10.86 -22.94
C SER A 246 6.91 -11.23 -21.81
N ALA A 247 7.27 -12.18 -20.95
CA ALA A 247 6.49 -12.54 -19.76
C ALA A 247 6.71 -11.57 -18.60
N THR A 248 7.75 -10.73 -18.65
CA THR A 248 8.02 -9.72 -17.62
C THR A 248 7.03 -8.56 -17.75
N SER A 249 6.46 -8.12 -16.63
CA SER A 249 5.51 -7.01 -16.63
C SER A 249 6.15 -5.73 -17.20
N LYS A 250 5.33 -4.90 -17.87
CA LYS A 250 5.80 -3.66 -18.51
C LYS A 250 6.56 -2.77 -17.52
N ASP A 251 6.05 -2.61 -16.31
CA ASP A 251 6.66 -1.75 -15.29
C ASP A 251 8.01 -2.31 -14.81
N ILE A 252 8.11 -3.63 -14.54
CA ILE A 252 9.38 -4.27 -14.15
C ILE A 252 10.40 -4.17 -15.29
N SER A 253 9.99 -4.40 -16.54
CA SER A 253 10.86 -4.27 -17.72
C SER A 253 11.40 -2.85 -17.88
N GLN A 254 10.57 -1.82 -17.66
CA GLN A 254 11.02 -0.43 -17.71
C GLN A 254 11.94 -0.07 -16.54
N LEU A 255 11.64 -0.54 -15.32
CA LEU A 255 12.54 -0.35 -14.17
C LEU A 255 13.90 -1.04 -14.39
N ALA A 256 13.92 -2.23 -14.99
CA ALA A 256 15.16 -2.91 -15.39
C ALA A 256 15.95 -2.07 -16.41
N ARG A 257 15.27 -1.50 -17.41
CA ARG A 257 15.89 -0.58 -18.37
C ARG A 257 16.50 0.64 -17.68
N VAL A 258 15.80 1.23 -16.71
CA VAL A 258 16.33 2.34 -15.90
C VAL A 258 17.58 1.91 -15.12
N LEU A 259 17.57 0.74 -14.49
CA LEU A 259 18.73 0.24 -13.75
C LEU A 259 19.98 0.05 -14.63
N SER A 260 19.81 -0.21 -15.92
CA SER A 260 20.94 -0.27 -16.87
C SER A 260 21.72 1.05 -16.94
N TRP A 261 21.10 2.21 -16.65
CA TRP A 261 21.77 3.52 -16.69
C TRP A 261 22.88 3.65 -15.65
N ARG A 262 22.85 2.82 -14.60
CA ARG A 262 23.90 2.77 -13.59
C ARG A 262 25.28 2.48 -14.19
N VAL A 263 25.33 1.80 -15.34
CA VAL A 263 26.59 1.44 -16.00
C VAL A 263 26.99 2.38 -17.14
N THR A 264 26.15 3.34 -17.50
CA THR A 264 26.47 4.36 -18.49
C THR A 264 27.63 5.24 -18.01
N PRO A 265 28.70 5.43 -18.80
CA PRO A 265 29.83 6.25 -18.38
C PRO A 265 29.45 7.76 -18.37
N PRO A 266 30.08 8.58 -17.50
CA PRO A 266 29.73 10.00 -17.34
C PRO A 266 29.66 10.82 -18.65
N PRO A 267 30.57 10.68 -19.63
CA PRO A 267 30.53 11.47 -20.87
C PRO A 267 29.24 11.29 -21.69
N GLN A 268 28.56 10.15 -21.57
CA GLN A 268 27.35 9.85 -22.34
C GLN A 268 26.06 10.38 -21.67
N VAL A 269 26.12 10.76 -20.39
CA VAL A 269 24.94 11.13 -19.60
C VAL A 269 24.25 12.36 -20.17
N ALA A 270 24.99 13.41 -20.55
CA ALA A 270 24.41 14.63 -21.10
C ALA A 270 23.62 14.39 -22.39
N ALA A 271 24.16 13.55 -23.29
CA ALA A 271 23.50 13.22 -24.55
C ALA A 271 22.23 12.37 -24.36
N LEU A 272 22.22 11.49 -23.35
CA LEU A 272 21.10 10.58 -23.08
C LEU A 272 20.02 11.20 -22.18
N ARG A 273 20.32 12.31 -21.48
CA ARG A 273 19.41 12.97 -20.54
C ARG A 273 18.00 13.19 -21.10
N PRO A 274 17.80 13.80 -22.29
CA PRO A 274 16.43 14.03 -22.79
C PRO A 274 15.64 12.74 -23.00
N THR A 275 16.32 11.66 -23.41
CA THR A 275 15.71 10.34 -23.58
C THR A 275 15.36 9.74 -22.22
N TRP A 276 16.24 9.84 -21.23
CA TRP A 276 15.99 9.34 -19.88
C TRP A 276 14.86 10.09 -19.18
N GLU A 277 14.80 11.42 -19.30
CA GLU A 277 13.70 12.24 -18.78
C GLU A 277 12.35 11.80 -19.38
N LYS A 278 12.29 11.59 -20.71
CA LYS A 278 11.09 11.05 -21.37
C LYS A 278 10.73 9.64 -20.90
N GLN A 279 11.74 8.79 -20.67
CA GLN A 279 11.53 7.43 -20.17
C GLN A 279 10.95 7.44 -18.75
N ILE A 280 11.43 8.34 -17.86
CA ILE A 280 10.86 8.52 -16.51
C ILE A 280 9.42 9.02 -16.61
N ALA A 281 9.16 10.05 -17.43
CA ALA A 281 7.84 10.64 -17.56
C ALA A 281 6.77 9.66 -18.10
N ALA A 282 7.19 8.61 -18.82
CA ALA A 282 6.31 7.56 -19.31
C ALA A 282 5.97 6.48 -18.27
N LEU A 283 6.62 6.47 -17.11
CA LEU A 283 6.30 5.57 -16.00
C LEU A 283 5.10 6.10 -15.21
N PRO A 284 4.30 5.24 -14.57
CA PRO A 284 3.35 5.66 -13.54
C PRO A 284 4.03 6.57 -12.51
N MET A 285 3.42 7.69 -12.17
CA MET A 285 4.04 8.69 -11.30
C MET A 285 4.49 8.13 -9.94
N ALA A 286 3.77 7.13 -9.41
CA ALA A 286 4.13 6.42 -8.18
C ALA A 286 5.55 5.80 -8.21
N ILE A 287 6.00 5.27 -9.37
CA ILE A 287 7.30 4.58 -9.48
C ILE A 287 8.44 5.49 -9.97
N GLN A 288 8.18 6.76 -10.30
CA GLN A 288 9.17 7.67 -10.87
C GLN A 288 10.28 8.09 -9.89
N THR A 289 10.03 8.03 -8.58
CA THR A 289 10.96 8.54 -7.55
C THR A 289 12.35 7.89 -7.62
N GLY A 290 12.41 6.55 -7.70
CA GLY A 290 13.67 5.81 -7.80
C GLY A 290 14.48 6.14 -9.06
N PRO A 291 13.89 6.01 -10.27
CA PRO A 291 14.48 6.44 -11.54
C PRO A 291 14.99 7.89 -11.54
N SER A 292 14.22 8.83 -10.97
CA SER A 292 14.61 10.23 -10.85
C SER A 292 15.82 10.42 -9.93
N ARG A 293 15.89 9.71 -8.80
CA ARG A 293 17.09 9.73 -7.92
C ARG A 293 18.32 9.18 -8.64
N LEU A 294 18.17 8.10 -9.41
CA LEU A 294 19.26 7.57 -10.22
C LEU A 294 19.74 8.60 -11.24
N LEU A 295 18.83 9.22 -11.99
CA LEU A 295 19.17 10.27 -12.95
C LEU A 295 19.89 11.44 -12.29
N MET A 296 19.39 11.93 -11.16
CA MET A 296 20.02 12.98 -10.36
C MET A 296 21.47 12.64 -10.02
N ASN A 297 21.72 11.41 -9.55
CA ASN A 297 23.08 10.96 -9.21
C ASN A 297 23.98 10.83 -10.44
N LYS A 298 23.45 10.41 -11.60
CA LYS A 298 24.18 10.38 -12.87
C LYS A 298 24.55 11.79 -13.36
N LEU A 299 23.66 12.76 -13.22
CA LEU A 299 23.90 14.15 -13.57
C LEU A 299 25.00 14.73 -12.69
N ARG A 300 24.91 14.53 -11.37
CA ARG A 300 25.95 14.96 -10.41
C ARG A 300 27.31 14.36 -10.74
N ALA A 301 27.37 13.04 -10.96
CA ALA A 301 28.61 12.34 -11.30
C ALA A 301 29.19 12.68 -12.68
N SER A 302 28.43 13.36 -13.55
CA SER A 302 28.87 13.82 -14.88
C SER A 302 29.15 15.33 -14.93
N GLY A 303 29.16 16.01 -13.79
CA GLY A 303 29.45 17.45 -13.71
C GLY A 303 28.25 18.36 -14.06
N GLN A 304 27.06 17.81 -14.30
CA GLN A 304 25.82 18.55 -14.55
C GLN A 304 25.14 18.91 -13.21
N ALA A 305 25.83 19.73 -12.40
CA ALA A 305 25.40 20.03 -11.03
C ALA A 305 24.08 20.80 -10.97
N GLU A 306 23.85 21.75 -11.89
CA GLU A 306 22.63 22.56 -11.94
C GLU A 306 21.41 21.71 -12.28
N GLU A 307 21.51 20.82 -13.26
CA GLU A 307 20.41 19.93 -13.62
C GLU A 307 20.13 18.89 -12.54
N ALA A 308 21.18 18.39 -11.88
CA ALA A 308 21.03 17.56 -10.71
C ALA A 308 20.29 18.31 -9.58
N LYS A 309 20.64 19.58 -9.34
CA LYS A 309 19.98 20.42 -8.32
C LYS A 309 18.53 20.71 -8.68
N ARG A 310 18.22 21.02 -9.94
CA ARG A 310 16.84 21.18 -10.43
C ARG A 310 16.00 19.94 -10.18
N LEU A 311 16.54 18.76 -10.51
CA LEU A 311 15.85 17.49 -10.30
C LEU A 311 15.68 17.17 -8.80
N GLN A 312 16.70 17.47 -7.98
CA GLN A 312 16.61 17.36 -6.53
C GLN A 312 15.47 18.22 -5.97
N LEU A 313 15.38 19.49 -6.36
CA LEU A 313 14.32 20.40 -5.92
C LEU A 313 12.95 19.88 -6.35
N SER A 314 12.83 19.37 -7.57
CA SER A 314 11.59 18.72 -8.04
C SER A 314 11.18 17.56 -7.13
N LEU A 315 12.13 16.70 -6.74
CA LEU A 315 11.87 15.56 -5.84
C LEU A 315 11.47 16.01 -4.42
N GLU A 316 12.08 17.07 -3.89
CA GLU A 316 11.76 17.64 -2.57
C GLU A 316 10.37 18.30 -2.52
N LEU A 317 9.95 18.87 -3.65
CA LEU A 317 8.66 19.51 -3.86
C LEU A 317 7.55 18.52 -4.23
N THR A 318 7.89 17.33 -4.76
CA THR A 318 6.90 16.30 -5.11
C THR A 318 6.37 15.64 -3.82
N PRO A 319 5.09 15.82 -3.47
CA PRO A 319 4.55 15.28 -2.23
C PRO A 319 4.20 13.81 -2.43
N VAL A 320 5.16 12.89 -2.26
CA VAL A 320 4.80 11.50 -1.94
C VAL A 320 4.68 11.40 -0.43
N TYR A 321 3.50 11.76 0.10
CA TYR A 321 3.19 11.70 1.52
C TYR A 321 3.35 10.25 2.00
N GLY A 322 4.17 10.03 3.03
CA GLY A 322 4.61 8.69 3.49
C GLY A 322 6.10 8.41 3.25
N LEU A 323 6.67 8.82 2.11
CA LEU A 323 8.10 8.63 1.79
C LEU A 323 8.98 9.80 2.23
N LYS A 324 8.44 11.00 2.37
CA LYS A 324 9.23 12.21 2.71
C LYS A 324 10.03 12.08 4.01
N LYS A 325 9.52 11.35 5.02
CA LYS A 325 10.25 11.09 6.29
C LYS A 325 11.14 9.86 6.24
N VAL A 326 10.75 8.80 5.52
CA VAL A 326 11.55 7.58 5.32
C VAL A 326 12.81 7.87 4.49
N LEU A 327 12.70 8.72 3.47
CA LEU A 327 13.79 9.03 2.54
C LEU A 327 14.66 10.20 2.98
N ALA A 328 14.20 11.04 3.92
CA ALA A 328 15.00 12.16 4.43
C ALA A 328 16.18 11.69 5.29
N SER A 329 16.10 10.53 5.96
CA SER A 329 17.20 9.97 6.73
C SER A 329 18.35 9.45 5.86
N SER A 330 18.09 9.12 4.58
CA SER A 330 19.12 8.72 3.62
C SER A 330 19.84 9.91 2.94
N LEU A 331 19.42 11.16 3.21
CA LEU A 331 20.01 12.36 2.62
C LEU A 331 21.11 12.98 3.50
N ASN A 332 21.27 12.49 4.73
CA ASN A 332 22.24 12.98 5.71
C ASN A 332 23.35 11.94 6.02
N GLN A 333 23.54 10.94 5.16
CA GLN A 333 24.70 10.04 5.16
C GLN A 333 25.38 10.13 3.78
#